data_AF-A0A2G9URZ7-F1
#
_entry.id   AF-A0A2G9URZ7-F1
#
_cell.length_a   1.000
_cell.length_b   1.000
_cell.length_c   1.000
_cell.angle_alpha   90.00
_cell.angle_beta   90.00
_cell.angle_gamma   90.00
#
_symmetry.space_group_name_H-M   'P 1'
#
loop_
_entity.id
_entity.type
_entity.pdbx_description
1 polymer ?
#
loop_
_entity_poly.entity_id
_entity_poly.type
_entity_poly.pdbx_seq_one_letter_code
_entity_poly.pdbx_strand_id
1 'polypeptide(L)'
;MNSALVKKDQCRKDDVEAWWYMVLEWMIGQLPWKHCRGADRAEVKMFKQQLRLESNLKKVLKHTPKEYMANIILYIDTLEYNSIPDYDHIAANLEAAMEAYHLSYSEPLDWDLLTEYKGPRYIKNLDYELKA
;
A
#
# COMPACT_ATOMS: atom_id res chain seq x y z
N MET A 1 -14.34 -1.59 17.88
CA MET A 1 -15.31 -0.57 17.43
C MET A 1 -14.64 0.80 17.40
N ASN A 2 -14.66 1.44 16.22
CA ASN A 2 -14.63 2.89 15.96
C ASN A 2 -13.65 3.80 16.72
N SER A 3 -12.44 3.95 16.19
CA SER A 3 -11.54 5.08 16.47
C SER A 3 -11.89 6.36 15.68
N ALA A 4 -13.07 6.45 15.05
CA ALA A 4 -13.41 7.52 14.12
C ALA A 4 -14.25 8.67 14.72
N LEU A 5 -14.46 8.68 16.05
CA LEU A 5 -15.17 9.76 16.77
C LEU A 5 -14.24 10.69 17.55
N VAL A 6 -12.93 10.48 17.50
CA VAL A 6 -11.94 11.40 18.03
C VAL A 6 -11.07 11.80 16.85
N LYS A 7 -10.82 13.09 16.67
CA LYS A 7 -9.73 13.57 15.81
C LYS A 7 -8.42 12.92 16.29
N LYS A 8 -8.14 11.69 15.86
CA LYS A 8 -6.83 11.07 16.05
C LYS A 8 -5.94 11.67 14.98
N ASP A 9 -4.84 12.24 15.41
CA ASP A 9 -3.78 12.71 14.53
C ASP A 9 -3.42 11.58 13.56
N GLN A 10 -3.01 11.92 12.33
CA GLN A 10 -2.52 10.91 11.39
C GLN A 10 -1.36 10.16 12.03
N CYS A 11 -1.36 8.84 11.93
CA CYS A 11 -0.26 8.02 12.43
C CYS A 11 0.44 7.27 11.31
N ARG A 12 1.61 6.71 11.62
CA ARG A 12 2.50 6.04 10.64
C ARG A 12 1.78 5.02 9.76
N LYS A 13 0.79 4.31 10.31
CA LYS A 13 0.01 3.34 9.54
C LYS A 13 -0.86 3.98 8.46
N ASP A 14 -1.33 5.22 8.68
CA ASP A 14 -2.20 5.92 7.73
C ASP A 14 -1.39 6.29 6.47
N ASP A 15 -0.10 6.63 6.63
CA ASP A 15 0.82 6.88 5.52
C ASP A 15 1.06 5.61 4.70
N VAL A 16 1.31 4.47 5.37
CA VAL A 16 1.51 3.17 4.70
C VAL A 16 0.21 2.69 4.03
N GLU A 17 -0.95 2.91 4.65
CA GLU A 17 -2.25 2.61 4.05
C GLU A 17 -2.48 3.47 2.79
N ALA A 18 -2.17 4.76 2.85
CA ALA A 18 -2.28 5.67 1.71
C ALA A 18 -1.34 5.25 0.56
N TRP A 19 -0.09 4.89 0.88
CA TRP A 19 0.86 4.35 -0.09
C TRP A 19 0.33 3.08 -0.77
N TRP A 20 -0.25 2.15 -0.01
CA TRP A 20 -0.82 0.92 -0.58
C TRP A 20 -1.95 1.22 -1.58
N TYR A 21 -2.83 2.17 -1.29
CA TYR A 21 -3.88 2.56 -2.23
C TYR A 21 -3.34 3.26 -3.48
N MET A 22 -2.27 4.06 -3.34
CA MET A 22 -1.60 4.69 -4.48
C MET A 22 -1.02 3.62 -5.42
N VAL A 23 -0.31 2.64 -4.87
CA VAL A 23 0.24 1.52 -5.66
C VAL A 23 -0.88 0.71 -6.31
N LEU A 24 -1.97 0.45 -5.58
CA LEU A 24 -3.14 -0.22 -6.14
C LEU A 24 -3.72 0.58 -7.31
N GLU A 25 -3.87 1.90 -7.16
CA GLU A 25 -4.40 2.78 -8.20
C GLU A 25 -3.56 2.73 -9.47
N TRP A 26 -2.24 2.70 -9.37
CA TRP A 26 -1.36 2.56 -10.54
C TRP A 26 -1.61 1.25 -11.30
N MET A 27 -1.91 0.16 -10.60
CA MET A 27 -2.16 -1.13 -11.24
C MET A 27 -3.57 -1.28 -11.85
N ILE A 28 -4.58 -0.69 -11.21
CA ILE A 28 -5.99 -0.85 -11.64
C ILE A 28 -6.54 0.38 -12.39
N GLY A 29 -5.75 1.46 -12.47
CA GLY A 29 -6.05 2.73 -13.12
C GLY A 29 -6.94 3.69 -12.31
N GLN A 30 -7.90 3.18 -11.53
CA GLN A 30 -8.76 4.02 -10.68
C GLN A 30 -9.31 3.29 -9.47
N LEU A 31 -9.30 3.96 -8.32
CA LEU A 31 -9.95 3.47 -7.11
C LEU A 31 -11.47 3.65 -7.15
N PRO A 32 -12.25 2.81 -6.46
CA PRO A 32 -13.72 2.90 -6.44
C PRO A 32 -14.27 4.25 -5.96
N TRP A 33 -13.52 4.97 -5.12
CA TRP A 33 -13.90 6.27 -4.55
C TRP A 33 -13.28 7.47 -5.28
N LYS A 34 -12.73 7.30 -6.49
CA LYS A 34 -12.16 8.40 -7.28
C LYS A 34 -13.14 9.56 -7.50
N HIS A 35 -14.44 9.28 -7.54
CA HIS A 35 -15.49 10.27 -7.77
C HIS A 35 -15.97 10.99 -6.50
N CYS A 36 -15.60 10.50 -5.31
CA CYS A 36 -15.96 11.13 -4.04
C CYS A 36 -15.25 12.50 -3.92
N ARG A 37 -15.96 13.54 -3.48
CA ARG A 37 -15.34 14.87 -3.28
C ARG A 37 -14.74 14.97 -1.89
N GLY A 38 -13.90 15.98 -1.64
CA GLY A 38 -13.17 16.14 -0.37
C GLY A 38 -14.03 16.26 0.90
N ALA A 39 -15.33 16.52 0.78
CA ALA A 39 -16.28 16.53 1.89
C ALA A 39 -16.80 15.12 2.27
N ASP A 40 -16.64 14.12 1.39
CA ASP A 40 -17.29 12.81 1.52
C ASP A 40 -16.40 11.80 2.25
N ARG A 41 -15.73 12.24 3.34
CA ARG A 41 -14.82 11.37 4.12
C ARG A 41 -15.53 10.11 4.64
N ALA A 42 -16.81 10.21 4.97
CA ALA A 42 -17.63 9.08 5.40
C ALA A 42 -17.86 8.07 4.25
N GLU A 43 -18.04 8.56 3.03
CA GLU A 43 -18.26 7.73 1.84
C GLU A 43 -16.96 7.01 1.45
N VAL A 44 -15.83 7.73 1.41
CA VAL A 44 -14.50 7.13 1.16
C VAL A 44 -14.21 6.04 2.20
N LYS A 45 -14.53 6.30 3.48
CA LYS A 45 -14.38 5.30 4.54
C LYS A 45 -15.24 4.06 4.28
N MET A 46 -16.50 4.24 3.86
CA MET A 46 -17.39 3.12 3.51
C MET A 46 -16.80 2.30 2.35
N PHE A 47 -16.32 2.95 1.29
CA PHE A 47 -15.72 2.25 0.16
C PHE A 47 -14.45 1.49 0.56
N LYS A 48 -13.59 2.08 1.38
CA LYS A 48 -12.40 1.38 1.94
C LYS A 48 -12.82 0.13 2.70
N GLN A 49 -13.83 0.22 3.58
CA GLN A 49 -14.36 -0.92 4.34
C GLN A 49 -14.94 -2.00 3.42
N GLN A 50 -15.66 -1.62 2.37
CA GLN A 50 -16.19 -2.56 1.38
C GLN A 50 -15.08 -3.25 0.59
N LEU A 51 -14.01 -2.53 0.24
CA LEU A 51 -12.85 -3.09 -0.45
C LEU A 51 -12.12 -4.12 0.41
N ARG A 52 -12.12 -3.96 1.75
CA ARG A 52 -11.55 -4.92 2.70
C ARG A 52 -12.29 -6.24 2.82
N LEU A 53 -13.52 -6.34 2.31
CA LEU A 53 -14.22 -7.62 2.25
C LEU A 53 -13.47 -8.58 1.32
N GLU A 54 -13.22 -9.81 1.78
CA GLU A 54 -12.41 -10.80 1.07
C GLU A 54 -12.84 -10.97 -0.40
N SER A 55 -14.14 -11.04 -0.65
CA SER A 55 -14.69 -11.18 -2.01
C SER A 55 -14.40 -9.98 -2.91
N ASN A 56 -14.39 -8.76 -2.37
CA ASN A 56 -14.11 -7.54 -3.12
C ASN A 56 -12.60 -7.34 -3.30
N LEU A 57 -11.81 -7.58 -2.25
CA LEU A 57 -10.36 -7.54 -2.32
C LEU A 57 -9.85 -8.51 -3.40
N LYS A 58 -10.38 -9.74 -3.42
CA LYS A 58 -10.04 -10.74 -4.44
C LYS A 58 -10.41 -10.32 -5.87
N LYS A 59 -11.47 -9.52 -6.04
CA LYS A 59 -11.90 -9.00 -7.35
C LYS A 59 -11.00 -7.86 -7.82
N VAL A 60 -10.74 -6.90 -6.93
CA VAL A 60 -9.91 -5.72 -7.24
C VAL A 60 -8.48 -6.14 -7.56
N LEU A 61 -7.94 -7.12 -6.84
CA LEU A 61 -6.58 -7.63 -7.04
C LEU A 61 -6.47 -8.70 -8.14
N LYS A 62 -7.50 -8.91 -8.97
CA LYS A 62 -7.52 -10.01 -9.96
C LYS A 62 -6.36 -9.93 -10.97
N HIS A 63 -5.95 -8.72 -11.33
CA HIS A 63 -4.91 -8.45 -12.34
C HIS A 63 -3.62 -7.88 -11.72
N THR A 64 -3.44 -8.06 -10.42
CA THR A 64 -2.26 -7.59 -9.67
C THR A 64 -1.56 -8.79 -9.03
N PRO A 65 -0.37 -8.62 -8.41
CA PRO A 65 0.25 -9.62 -7.55
C PRO A 65 -0.58 -9.90 -6.29
N LYS A 66 -1.69 -10.63 -6.46
CA LYS A 66 -2.82 -10.70 -5.54
C LYS A 66 -2.44 -11.12 -4.14
N GLU A 67 -1.67 -12.20 -4.02
CA GLU A 67 -1.26 -12.76 -2.73
C GLU A 67 -0.41 -11.75 -1.95
N TYR A 68 0.63 -11.21 -2.58
CA TYR A 68 1.53 -10.23 -1.98
C TYR A 68 0.80 -8.93 -1.59
N MET A 69 -0.03 -8.39 -2.48
CA MET A 69 -0.81 -7.19 -2.20
C MET A 69 -1.82 -7.39 -1.08
N ALA A 70 -2.47 -8.57 -1.02
CA ALA A 70 -3.38 -8.92 0.05
C ALA A 70 -2.65 -9.09 1.40
N ASN A 71 -1.47 -9.72 1.40
CA ASN A 71 -0.66 -9.86 2.61
C ASN A 71 -0.28 -8.50 3.21
N ILE A 72 0.15 -7.54 2.36
CA ILE A 72 0.51 -6.20 2.81
C ILE A 72 -0.69 -5.47 3.44
N ILE A 73 -1.87 -5.50 2.81
CA ILE A 73 -3.03 -4.77 3.36
C ILE A 73 -3.58 -5.41 4.63
N LEU A 74 -3.57 -6.75 4.69
CA LEU A 74 -3.95 -7.48 5.90
C LEU A 74 -2.96 -7.21 7.04
N TYR A 75 -1.67 -7.10 6.73
CA TYR A 75 -0.65 -6.68 7.69
C TYR A 75 -0.91 -5.26 8.21
N ILE A 76 -1.18 -4.30 7.33
CA ILE A 76 -1.51 -2.91 7.71
C ILE A 76 -2.72 -2.86 8.65
N ASP A 77 -3.74 -3.69 8.40
CA ASP A 77 -4.94 -3.77 9.25
C ASP A 77 -4.63 -4.28 10.68
N THR A 78 -3.50 -4.97 10.90
CA THR A 78 -3.04 -5.37 12.24
C THR A 78 -2.36 -4.25 13.03
N LEU A 79 -1.99 -3.14 12.38
CA LEU A 79 -1.23 -2.06 13.00
C LEU A 79 -2.09 -1.18 13.92
N GLU A 80 -1.57 -0.95 15.11
CA GLU A 80 -2.14 0.00 16.07
C GLU A 80 -1.58 1.41 15.84
N TYR A 81 -2.17 2.39 16.53
CA TYR A 81 -1.82 3.80 16.37
C TYR A 81 -0.33 4.09 16.67
N ASN A 82 0.23 3.46 17.70
CA ASN A 82 1.62 3.64 18.10
C ASN A 82 2.58 2.66 17.44
N SER A 83 2.08 1.69 16.67
CA SER A 83 2.92 0.68 16.03
C SER A 83 3.92 1.33 15.07
N ILE A 84 5.11 0.75 15.02
CA ILE A 84 6.09 1.03 13.98
C ILE A 84 5.80 -0.01 12.88
N PRO A 85 5.44 0.40 11.66
CA PRO A 85 5.31 -0.53 10.55
C PRO A 85 6.65 -1.25 10.31
N ASP A 86 6.59 -2.55 10.15
CA ASP A 86 7.67 -3.42 9.72
C ASP A 86 7.82 -3.26 8.21
N TYR A 87 8.64 -2.27 7.82
CA TYR A 87 8.92 -1.98 6.42
C TYR A 87 9.67 -3.14 5.75
N ASP A 88 10.44 -3.92 6.51
CA ASP A 88 11.13 -5.10 5.98
C ASP A 88 10.14 -6.20 5.58
N HIS A 89 9.06 -6.37 6.35
CA HIS A 89 7.96 -7.27 5.98
C HIS A 89 7.27 -6.83 4.68
N ILE A 90 7.01 -5.53 4.53
CA ILE A 90 6.40 -4.97 3.32
C ILE A 90 7.34 -5.15 2.12
N ALA A 91 8.62 -4.81 2.28
CA ALA A 91 9.63 -4.97 1.24
C ALA A 91 9.80 -6.44 0.82
N ALA A 92 9.80 -7.38 1.78
CA ALA A 92 9.88 -8.81 1.48
C ALA A 92 8.70 -9.32 0.63
N ASN A 93 7.47 -8.80 0.85
CA ASN A 93 6.34 -9.13 -0.02
C ASN A 93 6.51 -8.56 -1.43
N LEU A 94 7.11 -7.38 -1.58
CA LEU A 94 7.40 -6.78 -2.89
C LEU A 94 8.52 -7.53 -3.62
N GLU A 95 9.61 -7.89 -2.93
CA GLU A 95 10.71 -8.69 -3.48
C GLU A 95 10.19 -10.06 -3.95
N ALA A 96 9.39 -10.74 -3.13
CA ALA A 96 8.80 -12.02 -3.50
C ALA A 96 7.84 -11.89 -4.70
N ALA A 97 7.11 -10.77 -4.81
CA ALA A 97 6.32 -10.47 -6.00
C ALA A 97 7.20 -10.25 -7.23
N MET A 98 8.32 -9.52 -7.11
CA MET A 98 9.25 -9.32 -8.23
C MET A 98 9.84 -10.65 -8.70
N GLU A 99 10.28 -11.51 -7.79
CA GLU A 99 10.80 -12.84 -8.11
C GLU A 99 9.77 -13.73 -8.82
N ALA A 100 8.55 -13.76 -8.30
CA ALA A 100 7.46 -14.58 -8.86
C ALA A 100 7.00 -14.13 -10.26
N TYR A 101 7.15 -12.85 -10.57
CA TYR A 101 6.80 -12.26 -11.87
C TYR A 101 8.03 -12.02 -12.76
N HIS A 102 9.21 -12.48 -12.35
CA HIS A 102 10.48 -12.36 -13.08
C HIS A 102 10.86 -10.91 -13.42
N LEU A 103 10.59 -9.98 -12.50
CA LEU A 103 10.92 -8.56 -12.63
C LEU A 103 12.32 -8.24 -12.11
N SER A 104 12.98 -7.23 -12.69
CA SER A 104 14.31 -6.79 -12.27
C SER A 104 14.33 -5.30 -11.92
N TYR A 105 15.09 -4.93 -10.89
CA TYR A 105 15.36 -3.53 -10.54
C TYR A 105 16.07 -2.75 -11.65
N SER A 106 16.71 -3.43 -12.59
CA SER A 106 17.37 -2.82 -13.75
C SER A 106 16.41 -2.53 -14.90
N GLU A 107 15.15 -2.95 -14.81
CA GLU A 107 14.19 -2.65 -15.88
C GLU A 107 13.98 -1.15 -16.01
N PRO A 108 13.86 -0.64 -17.24
CA PRO A 108 13.60 0.77 -17.47
C PRO A 108 12.19 1.12 -16.98
N LEU A 109 12.01 2.38 -16.57
CA LEU A 109 10.70 2.88 -16.15
C LEU A 109 9.80 3.12 -17.37
N ASP A 110 8.48 3.05 -17.18
CA ASP A 110 7.50 3.21 -18.27
C ASP A 110 7.67 4.52 -19.06
N TRP A 111 8.15 5.59 -18.42
CA TRP A 111 8.37 6.90 -19.04
C TRP A 111 9.77 7.11 -19.61
N ASP A 112 10.72 6.21 -19.36
CA ASP A 112 12.08 6.26 -19.91
C ASP A 112 12.60 4.84 -20.23
N LEU A 113 12.08 4.29 -21.33
CA LEU A 113 12.34 2.92 -21.78
C LEU A 113 13.79 2.66 -22.22
N LEU A 114 14.61 3.72 -22.38
CA LEU A 114 15.97 3.63 -22.90
C LEU A 114 17.04 3.62 -21.81
N THR A 115 16.65 3.89 -20.57
CA THR A 115 17.58 4.05 -19.46
C THR A 115 17.29 3.02 -18.37
N GLU A 116 18.33 2.29 -17.96
CA GLU A 116 18.27 1.43 -16.77
C GLU A 116 17.90 2.27 -15.54
N TYR A 117 16.96 1.77 -14.73
CA TYR A 117 16.65 2.42 -13.46
C TYR A 117 17.81 2.28 -12.45
N LYS A 118 18.37 3.41 -12.02
CA LYS A 118 19.47 3.49 -11.03
C LYS A 118 19.06 4.18 -9.73
N GLY A 119 17.76 4.28 -9.47
CA GLY A 119 17.25 4.98 -8.29
C GLY A 119 17.59 4.27 -6.98
N PRO A 120 17.17 4.85 -5.84
CA PRO A 120 17.49 4.32 -4.52
C PRO A 120 16.97 2.88 -4.40
N ARG A 121 17.81 2.01 -3.82
CA ARG A 121 17.45 0.62 -3.49
C ARG A 121 17.00 0.54 -2.05
N TYR A 122 16.03 -0.33 -1.78
CA TYR A 122 15.64 -0.62 -0.41
C TYR A 122 16.82 -1.23 0.36
N ILE A 123 17.02 -0.79 1.60
CA ILE A 123 18.08 -1.28 2.49
C ILE A 123 17.40 -1.95 3.67
N LYS A 124 17.57 -3.27 3.78
CA LYS A 124 16.98 -4.08 4.84
C LYS A 124 17.61 -3.77 6.20
N ASN A 125 16.81 -3.80 7.26
CA ASN A 125 17.24 -3.51 8.64
C ASN A 125 17.86 -2.11 8.80
N LEU A 126 17.34 -1.10 8.09
CA LEU A 126 17.78 0.27 8.31
C LEU A 126 17.35 0.72 9.70
N ASP A 127 18.30 1.15 10.53
CA ASP A 127 18.01 1.72 11.85
C ASP A 127 17.26 3.04 11.68
N TYR A 128 15.96 3.02 11.93
CA TYR A 128 15.14 4.23 11.96
C TYR A 128 15.42 4.98 13.27
N GLU A 129 16.45 5.82 13.31
CA GLU A 129 16.69 6.72 14.44
C GLU A 129 15.47 7.63 14.65
N LEU A 130 14.74 7.40 15.73
CA LEU A 130 13.67 8.29 16.17
C LEU A 130 14.31 9.54 16.75
N LYS A 131 14.42 10.61 15.95
CA LYS A 131 14.66 11.94 16.52
C LYS A 131 13.41 12.32 17.34
N ALA A 132 13.61 12.39 18.66
CA ALA A 132 12.62 12.84 19.64
C ALA A 132 12.20 14.30 19.40
#